data_AF-A0A846CVF7-F1
#
_entry.id   AF-A0A846CVF7-F1
#
_cell.length_a   1.000
_cell.length_b   1.000
_cell.length_c   1.000
_cell.angle_alpha   90.00
_cell.angle_beta   90.00
_cell.angle_gamma   90.00
#
_symmetry.space_group_name_H-M   'P 1'
#
loop_
_entity.id
_entity.type
_entity.pdbx_description
1 polymer ?
#
loop_
_entity_poly.entity_id
_entity_poly.type
_entity_poly.pdbx_seq_one_letter_code
_entity_poly.pdbx_strand_id
1 'polypeptide(L)'
;MLSQSHNQRLREFQQALEQMYYKFGADDVARSAIQEQFQALKGLFITEIASISASDIPLDYASRWQSLKTEIHKQIRLLENDLMLLQASRSAQTAKLRQKGVCDRIGTLIQYCQGWLQQSQEQP
;
A
#
# COMPACT_ATOMS: atom_id res chain seq x y z
N MET A 1 17.58 11.25 6.48
CA MET A 1 16.96 9.98 6.08
C MET A 1 16.13 9.40 7.21
N LEU A 2 15.15 8.54 6.88
CA LEU A 2 14.49 7.69 7.88
C LEU A 2 15.52 6.84 8.63
N SER A 3 15.24 6.56 9.91
CA SER A 3 16.00 5.55 10.64
C SER A 3 15.86 4.18 9.97
N GLN A 4 16.83 3.28 10.20
CA GLN A 4 16.75 1.90 9.72
C GLN A 4 15.45 1.22 10.17
N SER A 5 14.97 1.53 11.37
CA SER A 5 13.70 1.05 11.91
C SER A 5 12.50 1.51 11.07
N HIS A 6 12.44 2.79 10.69
CA HIS A 6 11.34 3.29 9.85
C HIS A 6 11.39 2.75 8.41
N ASN A 7 12.58 2.58 7.84
CA ASN A 7 12.73 1.91 6.55
C ASN A 7 12.30 0.44 6.61
N GLN A 8 12.51 -0.22 7.75
CA GLN A 8 12.04 -1.59 7.97
C GLN A 8 10.51 -1.66 8.01
N ARG A 9 9.85 -0.75 8.72
CA ARG A 9 8.38 -0.63 8.73
C ARG A 9 7.79 -0.43 7.33
N LEU A 10 8.43 0.43 6.52
CA LEU A 10 8.00 0.65 5.13
C LEU A 10 8.21 -0.60 4.26
N ARG A 11 9.28 -1.38 4.48
CA ARG A 11 9.50 -2.67 3.81
C ARG A 11 8.45 -3.71 4.19
N GLU A 12 8.08 -3.80 5.45
CA GLU A 12 7.02 -4.73 5.91
C GLU A 12 5.67 -4.39 5.26
N PHE A 13 5.35 -3.09 5.17
CA PHE A 13 4.17 -2.64 4.44
C PHE A 13 4.25 -2.95 2.94
N GLN A 14 5.40 -2.72 2.30
CA GLN A 14 5.61 -3.10 0.90
C GLN A 14 5.42 -4.61 0.68
N GLN A 15 5.97 -5.45 1.55
CA GLN A 15 5.81 -6.90 1.47
C GLN A 15 4.35 -7.32 1.62
N ALA A 16 3.60 -6.68 2.53
CA ALA A 16 2.18 -6.94 2.68
C ALA A 16 1.38 -6.57 1.40
N LEU A 17 1.75 -5.47 0.74
CA LEU A 17 1.19 -5.08 -0.57
C LEU A 17 1.52 -6.12 -1.65
N GLU A 18 2.77 -6.57 -1.74
CA GLU A 18 3.20 -7.57 -2.72
C GLU A 18 2.47 -8.90 -2.51
N GLN A 19 2.33 -9.36 -1.27
CA GLN A 19 1.55 -10.56 -0.94
C GLN A 19 0.07 -10.40 -1.34
N MET A 20 -0.51 -9.22 -1.14
CA MET A 20 -1.87 -8.93 -1.60
C MET A 20 -1.95 -8.93 -3.14
N TYR A 21 -1.00 -8.30 -3.83
CA TYR A 21 -0.92 -8.29 -5.30
C TYR A 21 -0.90 -9.71 -5.88
N TYR A 22 -0.03 -10.59 -5.37
CA TYR A 22 0.07 -11.97 -5.85
C TYR A 22 -1.21 -12.76 -5.61
N LYS A 23 -1.86 -12.58 -4.45
CA LYS A 23 -3.14 -13.24 -4.14
C LYS A 23 -4.25 -12.76 -5.07
N PHE A 24 -4.30 -11.47 -5.39
CA PHE A 24 -5.26 -10.95 -6.37
C PHE A 24 -4.98 -11.37 -7.81
N GLY A 25 -3.73 -11.71 -8.14
CA GLY A 25 -3.38 -12.27 -9.45
C GLY A 25 -3.81 -13.73 -9.61
N ALA A 26 -4.07 -14.46 -8.51
CA ALA A 26 -4.54 -15.84 -8.54
C ALA A 26 -6.08 -15.89 -8.66
N ASP A 27 -6.60 -16.66 -9.62
CA ASP A 27 -8.03 -16.72 -9.96
C ASP A 27 -8.93 -17.33 -8.84
N ASP A 28 -8.36 -17.83 -7.74
CA ASP A 28 -9.06 -18.68 -6.76
C ASP A 28 -8.96 -18.20 -5.30
N VAL A 29 -8.93 -16.89 -5.06
CA VAL A 29 -8.95 -16.34 -3.69
C VAL A 29 -10.36 -15.92 -3.28
N ALA A 30 -10.85 -16.49 -2.18
CA ALA A 30 -12.14 -16.13 -1.60
C ALA A 30 -12.23 -14.63 -1.25
N ARG A 31 -13.36 -14.00 -1.62
CA ARG A 31 -13.61 -12.57 -1.41
C ARG A 31 -13.51 -12.11 0.05
N SER A 32 -13.82 -13.00 1.00
CA SER A 32 -13.70 -12.73 2.45
C SER A 32 -12.24 -12.62 2.90
N ALA A 33 -11.36 -13.49 2.41
CA ALA A 33 -9.93 -13.48 2.72
C ALA A 33 -9.25 -12.20 2.22
N ILE A 34 -9.73 -11.67 1.09
CA ILE A 34 -9.30 -10.39 0.53
C ILE A 34 -9.64 -9.21 1.46
N GLN A 35 -10.87 -9.17 1.99
CA GLN A 35 -11.32 -8.09 2.86
C GLN A 35 -10.49 -8.06 4.15
N GLU A 36 -10.27 -9.22 4.75
CA GLU A 36 -9.48 -9.36 5.97
C GLU A 36 -8.03 -8.91 5.75
N GLN A 37 -7.41 -9.36 4.65
CA GLN A 37 -6.05 -8.95 4.31
C GLN A 37 -5.96 -7.44 4.08
N PHE A 38 -6.96 -6.83 3.44
CA PHE A 38 -7.00 -5.38 3.26
C PHE A 38 -7.13 -4.63 4.59
N GLN A 39 -7.95 -5.10 5.52
CA GLN A 39 -8.08 -4.47 6.85
C GLN A 39 -6.76 -4.57 7.63
N ALA A 40 -6.07 -5.71 7.57
CA ALA A 40 -4.74 -5.87 8.16
C ALA A 40 -3.72 -4.90 7.53
N LEU A 41 -3.73 -4.76 6.20
CA LEU A 41 -2.87 -3.83 5.47
C LEU A 41 -3.12 -2.36 5.87
N LYS A 42 -4.40 -1.97 5.97
CA LYS A 42 -4.82 -0.63 6.42
C LYS A 42 -4.38 -0.36 7.85
N GLY A 43 -4.52 -1.36 8.74
CA GLY A 43 -4.01 -1.32 10.11
C GLY A 43 -2.51 -1.08 10.16
N LEU A 44 -1.75 -1.88 9.41
CA LEU A 44 -0.29 -1.79 9.32
C LEU A 44 0.16 -0.39 8.85
N PHE A 45 -0.49 0.20 7.84
CA PHE A 45 -0.20 1.56 7.43
C PHE A 45 -0.40 2.57 8.56
N ILE A 46 -1.53 2.48 9.29
CA ILE A 46 -1.85 3.41 10.36
C ILE A 46 -0.85 3.29 11.52
N THR A 47 -0.53 2.05 11.93
CA THR A 47 0.32 1.80 13.10
C THR A 47 1.79 2.01 12.83
N GLU A 48 2.29 1.64 11.65
CA GLU A 48 3.73 1.61 11.38
C GLU A 48 4.24 2.79 10.56
N ILE A 49 3.39 3.38 9.69
CA ILE A 49 3.81 4.42 8.75
C ILE A 49 3.19 5.78 9.12
N ALA A 50 1.87 5.84 9.26
CA ALA A 50 1.16 7.08 9.52
C ALA A 50 1.57 7.70 10.86
N SER A 51 1.82 6.85 11.86
CA SER A 51 2.24 7.18 13.22
C SER A 51 3.65 7.78 13.33
N ILE A 52 4.50 7.65 12.30
CA ILE A 52 5.87 8.19 12.33
C ILE A 52 5.79 9.71 12.43
N SER A 53 6.30 10.25 13.53
CA SER A 53 6.26 11.67 13.85
C SER A 53 7.16 12.46 12.92
N ALA A 54 6.78 13.70 12.63
CA ALA A 54 7.61 14.62 11.86
C ALA A 54 8.94 14.93 12.58
N SER A 55 8.99 14.83 13.92
CA SER A 55 10.22 14.98 14.72
C SER A 55 11.24 13.88 14.46
N ASP A 56 10.78 12.72 13.96
CA ASP A 56 11.65 11.56 13.73
C ASP A 56 12.18 11.53 12.29
N ILE A 57 11.85 12.55 11.51
CA ILE A 57 12.28 12.75 10.13
C ILE A 57 13.23 13.94 10.07
N PRO A 58 14.42 13.79 9.50
CA PRO A 58 15.29 14.94 9.24
C PRO A 58 14.58 15.99 8.38
N LEU A 59 14.80 17.26 8.68
CA LEU A 59 14.02 18.38 8.14
C LEU A 59 13.97 18.39 6.59
N ASP A 60 15.08 18.07 5.94
CA ASP A 60 15.21 18.00 4.48
C ASP A 60 14.30 16.94 3.83
N TYR A 61 13.84 15.97 4.61
CA TYR A 61 12.99 14.86 4.18
C TYR A 61 11.56 14.98 4.69
N ALA A 62 11.29 15.87 5.64
CA ALA A 62 9.99 15.97 6.31
C ALA A 62 8.85 16.25 5.32
N SER A 63 9.04 17.22 4.40
CA SER A 63 8.02 17.54 3.38
C SER A 63 7.75 16.34 2.46
N ARG A 64 8.80 15.72 1.91
CA ARG A 64 8.67 14.55 1.03
C ARG A 64 8.01 13.37 1.73
N TRP A 65 8.35 13.13 3.00
CA TRP A 65 7.72 12.09 3.82
C TRP A 65 6.22 12.35 4.02
N GLN A 66 5.83 13.57 4.36
CA GLN A 66 4.41 13.91 4.53
C GLN A 66 3.63 13.79 3.23
N SER A 67 4.21 14.21 2.10
CA SER A 67 3.63 14.00 0.77
C SER A 67 3.43 12.51 0.47
N LEU A 68 4.44 11.67 0.74
CA LEU A 68 4.35 10.22 0.56
C LEU A 68 3.23 9.62 1.41
N LYS A 69 3.18 9.93 2.72
CA LYS A 69 2.13 9.45 3.62
C LYS A 69 0.73 9.85 3.13
N THR A 70 0.59 11.08 2.64
CA THR A 70 -0.67 11.60 2.11
C THR A 70 -1.12 10.84 0.88
N GLU A 71 -0.21 10.61 -0.07
CA GLU A 71 -0.54 9.89 -1.30
C GLU A 71 -0.82 8.40 -1.03
N ILE A 72 -0.05 7.74 -0.17
CA ILE A 72 -0.34 6.36 0.26
C ILE A 72 -1.72 6.28 0.93
N HIS A 73 -2.04 7.19 1.85
CA HIS A 73 -3.35 7.20 2.52
C HIS A 73 -4.49 7.39 1.51
N LYS A 74 -4.34 8.31 0.55
CA LYS A 74 -5.30 8.50 -0.53
C LYS A 74 -5.47 7.21 -1.35
N GLN A 75 -4.39 6.56 -1.75
CA GLN A 75 -4.47 5.31 -2.51
C GLN A 75 -5.10 4.17 -1.70
N ILE A 76 -4.87 4.07 -0.39
CA ILE A 76 -5.55 3.08 0.48
C ILE A 76 -7.07 3.30 0.49
N ARG A 77 -7.53 4.55 0.58
CA ARG A 77 -8.97 4.86 0.52
C ARG A 77 -9.58 4.51 -0.84
N LEU A 78 -8.86 4.79 -1.93
CA LEU A 78 -9.31 4.42 -3.27
C LEU A 78 -9.31 2.89 -3.45
N LEU A 79 -8.35 2.18 -2.87
CA LEU A 79 -8.30 0.72 -2.88
C LEU A 79 -9.51 0.12 -2.16
N GLU A 80 -9.90 0.68 -1.01
CA GLU A 80 -11.12 0.28 -0.29
C GLU A 80 -12.37 0.35 -1.18
N ASN A 81 -12.52 1.46 -1.92
CA ASN A 81 -13.64 1.63 -2.87
C ASN A 81 -13.58 0.61 -4.01
N ASP A 82 -12.39 0.38 -4.59
CA ASP A 82 -12.22 -0.59 -5.68
C ASP A 82 -12.58 -2.01 -5.24
N LEU A 83 -12.23 -2.38 -4.00
CA LEU A 83 -12.60 -3.65 -3.39
C LEU A 83 -14.12 -3.79 -3.20
N MET A 84 -14.79 -2.74 -2.69
CA MET A 84 -16.25 -2.74 -2.56
C MET A 84 -16.93 -2.92 -3.92
N LEU A 85 -16.43 -2.26 -4.96
CA LEU A 85 -16.98 -2.34 -6.31
C LEU A 85 -16.72 -3.71 -6.96
N LEU A 86 -15.55 -4.31 -6.71
CA LEU A 86 -15.24 -5.68 -7.11
C LEU A 86 -16.21 -6.66 -6.44
N GLN A 87 -16.47 -6.51 -5.14
CA GLN A 87 -17.43 -7.36 -4.41
C GLN A 87 -18.86 -7.23 -4.94
N ALA A 88 -19.28 -6.01 -5.29
CA ALA A 88 -20.59 -5.74 -5.86
C ALA A 88 -20.75 -6.21 -7.32
N SER A 89 -19.66 -6.61 -7.98
CA SER A 89 -19.69 -7.04 -9.38
C SER A 89 -20.43 -8.37 -9.56
N ARG A 90 -21.45 -8.36 -10.43
CA ARG A 90 -22.32 -9.52 -10.72
C ARG A 90 -21.93 -10.28 -11.98
N SER A 91 -21.21 -9.64 -12.91
CA SER A 91 -20.70 -10.28 -14.13
C SER A 91 -19.22 -10.61 -13.97
N ALA A 92 -18.82 -11.79 -14.47
CA ALA A 92 -17.43 -12.21 -14.51
C ALA A 92 -16.54 -11.22 -15.29
N GLN A 93 -17.05 -10.62 -16.37
CA GLN A 93 -16.30 -9.64 -17.16
C GLN A 93 -16.03 -8.37 -16.35
N THR A 94 -17.05 -7.85 -15.65
CA THR A 94 -16.90 -6.68 -14.79
C THR A 94 -15.97 -6.98 -13.61
N ALA A 95 -16.11 -8.16 -13.00
CA ALA A 95 -15.24 -8.57 -11.89
C ALA A 95 -13.77 -8.61 -12.32
N LYS A 96 -13.44 -9.20 -13.48
CA LYS A 96 -12.06 -9.20 -14.02
C LYS A 96 -11.53 -7.79 -14.26
N LEU A 97 -12.35 -6.89 -14.80
CA LEU A 97 -11.94 -5.49 -15.00
C LEU A 97 -11.66 -4.78 -13.67
N ARG A 98 -12.51 -5.00 -12.65
CA ARG A 98 -12.30 -4.41 -11.31
C ARG A 98 -11.08 -5.01 -10.62
N GLN A 99 -10.86 -6.32 -10.73
CA GLN A 99 -9.70 -7.01 -10.21
C GLN A 99 -8.41 -6.44 -10.79
N LYS A 100 -8.37 -6.19 -12.11
CA LYS A 100 -7.26 -5.49 -12.75
C LYS A 100 -7.02 -4.10 -12.13
N GLY A 101 -8.07 -3.29 -11.98
CA GLY A 101 -7.95 -1.97 -11.34
C GLY A 101 -7.42 -2.02 -9.90
N VAL A 102 -7.83 -3.03 -9.13
CA VAL A 102 -7.29 -3.31 -7.79
C VAL A 102 -5.78 -3.62 -7.87
N CYS A 103 -5.38 -4.54 -8.76
CA CYS A 103 -3.96 -4.89 -8.96
C CYS A 103 -3.13 -3.67 -9.37
N ASP A 104 -3.63 -2.87 -10.33
CA ASP A 104 -2.96 -1.65 -10.79
C ASP A 104 -2.73 -0.67 -9.62
N ARG A 105 -3.73 -0.50 -8.74
CA ARG A 105 -3.60 0.37 -7.57
C ARG A 105 -2.63 -0.17 -6.52
N ILE A 106 -2.65 -1.47 -6.26
CA ILE A 106 -1.67 -2.11 -5.37
C ILE A 106 -0.26 -1.92 -5.95
N GLY A 107 -0.09 -2.04 -7.27
CA GLY A 107 1.17 -1.75 -7.97
C GLY A 107 1.67 -0.32 -7.72
N THR A 108 0.79 0.68 -7.83
CA THR A 108 1.14 2.08 -7.53
C THR A 108 1.60 2.26 -6.07
N LEU A 109 0.93 1.62 -5.11
CA LEU A 109 1.32 1.66 -3.70
C LEU A 109 2.72 1.04 -3.48
N ILE A 110 3.01 -0.08 -4.14
CA ILE A 110 4.34 -0.72 -4.11
C ILE A 110 5.40 0.23 -4.67
N GLN A 111 5.13 0.88 -5.81
CA GLN A 111 6.06 1.83 -6.43
C GLN A 111 6.39 3.02 -5.52
N TYR A 112 5.41 3.54 -4.77
CA TYR A 112 5.66 4.59 -3.78
C TYR A 112 6.59 4.14 -2.66
N CYS A 113 6.42 2.91 -2.17
CA CYS A 113 7.31 2.35 -1.16
C CYS A 113 8.73 2.15 -1.72
N GLN A 114 8.85 1.57 -2.91
CA GLN A 114 10.12 1.33 -3.59
C GLN A 114 10.87 2.64 -3.87
N GLY A 115 10.20 3.64 -4.42
CA GLY A 115 10.83 4.93 -4.73
C GLY A 115 11.40 5.62 -3.49
N TRP A 116 10.71 5.53 -2.36
CA TRP A 116 11.25 6.03 -1.10
C TRP A 116 12.45 5.21 -0.60
N LEU A 117 12.34 3.87 -0.62
CA LEU A 117 13.40 2.98 -0.14
C LEU A 117 14.68 3.09 -0.97
N GLN A 118 14.58 3.26 -2.29
CA GLN A 118 15.74 3.49 -3.18
C GLN A 118 16.43 4.82 -2.87
N GLN A 119 15.67 5.91 -2.74
CA GLN A 119 16.20 7.21 -2.32
C GLN A 119 16.88 7.16 -0.94
N SER A 120 16.50 6.20 -0.09
CA SER A 120 17.11 5.98 1.22
C SER A 120 18.41 5.17 1.17
N GLN A 121 18.70 4.49 0.05
CA GLN A 121 19.87 3.62 -0.15
C GLN A 121 20.96 4.25 -1.03
N GLU A 122 20.63 5.22 -1.89
CA GLU A 122 21.52 5.75 -2.94
C GLU A 122 22.34 7.00 -2.53
N GLN A 123 22.78 7.14 -1.28
CA GLN A 123 23.77 8.19 -0.95
C GLN A 123 25.04 7.63 -0.30
N PRO A 124 26.24 8.06 -0.79
CA PRO A 124 27.55 7.60 -0.31
C PRO A 124 27.87 8.08 1.12
#